data_AF-A0A024W764-F1
#
_entry.id   AF-A0A024W764-F1
#
_cell.length_a   1.000
_cell.length_b   1.000
_cell.length_c   1.000
_cell.angle_alpha   90.00
_cell.angle_beta   90.00
_cell.angle_gamma   90.00
#
_symmetry.space_group_name_H-M   'P 1'
#
loop_
_entity.id
_entity.type
_entity.pdbx_description
1 polymer ?
#
loop_
_entity_poly.entity_id
_entity_poly.type
_entity_poly.pdbx_seq_one_letter_code
_entity_poly.pdbx_strand_id
1 'polypeptide(L)'
;MMTFFKEFNDRTKCIAKNVPIQVTLEPLNDRTYRFYLRTPTVVWFIRRCARVPMFSSMAKHNTVGSITLAEVFHIAKCKRMDPPLINLSLKSICKYIIGTCNSMGIRVCKELNDEEKKKYFVDVNKLDNIKKDIRTRNKQQKRSKK
;
A
#
# COMPACT_ATOMS: atom_id res chain seq x y z
N MET A 1 -26.58 6.80 11.63
CA MET A 1 -25.66 5.67 11.36
C MET A 1 -25.88 5.01 9.99
N MET A 2 -27.12 4.69 9.57
CA MET A 2 -27.36 4.07 8.24
C MET A 2 -26.99 4.95 7.04
N THR A 3 -27.06 6.27 7.16
CA THR A 3 -26.76 7.21 6.07
C THR A 3 -25.29 7.15 5.63
N PHE A 4 -24.35 7.06 6.59
CA PHE A 4 -22.92 7.00 6.30
C PHE A 4 -22.56 5.74 5.53
N PHE A 5 -23.00 4.57 5.99
CA PHE A 5 -22.67 3.30 5.35
C PHE A 5 -23.19 3.23 3.91
N LYS A 6 -24.38 3.77 3.66
CA LYS A 6 -24.95 3.83 2.31
C LYS A 6 -24.10 4.73 1.41
N GLU A 7 -23.83 5.97 1.84
CA GLU A 7 -23.03 6.92 1.07
C GLU A 7 -21.58 6.45 0.86
N PHE A 8 -20.96 5.86 1.89
CA PHE A 8 -19.63 5.29 1.81
C PHE A 8 -19.56 4.14 0.80
N ASN A 9 -20.52 3.19 0.88
CA ASN A 9 -20.58 2.08 -0.05
C ASN A 9 -20.81 2.59 -1.48
N ASP A 10 -21.70 3.56 -1.67
CA ASP A 10 -21.99 4.18 -2.98
C ASP A 10 -20.75 4.83 -3.60
N ARG A 11 -19.98 5.61 -2.82
CA ARG A 11 -18.73 6.25 -3.29
C ARG A 11 -17.60 5.25 -3.54
N THR A 12 -17.60 4.10 -2.88
CA THR A 12 -16.54 3.08 -3.00
C THR A 12 -16.88 1.92 -3.93
N LYS A 13 -18.05 1.92 -4.59
CA LYS A 13 -18.47 0.84 -5.52
C LYS A 13 -17.46 0.53 -6.62
N CYS A 14 -16.74 1.54 -7.11
CA CYS A 14 -15.75 1.39 -8.17
C CYS A 14 -14.40 0.84 -7.68
N ILE A 15 -14.18 0.77 -6.37
CA ILE A 15 -12.92 0.32 -5.79
C ILE A 15 -13.00 -1.19 -5.56
N ALA A 16 -11.93 -1.91 -5.92
CA ALA A 16 -11.86 -3.35 -5.73
C ALA A 16 -12.06 -3.74 -4.25
N LYS A 17 -12.69 -4.90 -4.05
CA LYS A 17 -12.90 -5.46 -2.71
C LYS A 17 -11.55 -5.69 -2.01
N ASN A 18 -11.52 -5.49 -0.68
CA ASN A 18 -10.33 -5.64 0.18
C ASN A 18 -9.20 -4.61 -0.02
N VAL A 19 -9.48 -3.49 -0.68
CA VAL A 19 -8.55 -2.35 -0.72
C VAL A 19 -8.75 -1.50 0.54
N PRO A 20 -7.72 -1.29 1.38
CA PRO A 20 -7.82 -0.42 2.54
C PRO A 20 -7.87 1.04 2.07
N ILE A 21 -8.93 1.74 2.45
CA ILE A 21 -9.16 3.15 2.16
C ILE A 21 -9.12 3.90 3.49
N GLN A 22 -8.39 5.02 3.53
CA GLN A 22 -8.41 5.89 4.70
C GLN A 22 -9.58 6.88 4.56
N VAL A 23 -10.34 7.04 5.64
CA VAL A 23 -11.47 7.98 5.73
C VAL A 23 -11.14 9.02 6.78
N THR A 24 -11.22 10.30 6.41
CA THR A 24 -11.19 11.40 7.37
C THR A 24 -12.63 11.86 7.60
N LEU A 25 -13.08 11.83 8.85
CA LEU A 25 -14.42 12.27 9.27
C LEU A 25 -14.30 13.61 9.98
N GLU A 26 -15.05 14.60 9.50
CA GLU A 26 -15.15 15.93 10.08
C GLU A 26 -16.57 16.13 10.63
N PRO A 27 -16.74 16.22 11.97
CA PRO A 27 -18.02 16.52 12.58
C PRO A 27 -18.36 18.01 12.39
N LEU A 28 -19.64 18.30 12.12
CA LEU A 28 -20.18 19.65 12.06
C LEU A 28 -21.06 19.93 13.28
N ASN A 29 -21.32 21.21 13.57
CA ASN A 29 -22.08 21.65 14.74
C ASN A 29 -23.53 21.13 14.74
N ASP A 30 -24.11 20.93 13.55
CA ASP A 30 -25.52 20.52 13.38
C ASP A 30 -25.71 19.00 13.47
N ARG A 31 -24.80 18.27 14.12
CA ARG A 31 -24.76 16.79 14.16
C ARG A 31 -24.67 16.13 12.78
N THR A 32 -24.33 16.90 11.76
CA THR A 32 -23.99 16.43 10.42
C THR A 32 -22.50 16.14 10.35
N TYR A 33 -22.07 15.47 9.28
CA TYR A 33 -20.66 15.12 9.08
C TYR A 33 -20.27 15.33 7.63
N ARG A 34 -18.98 15.60 7.42
CA ARG A 34 -18.32 15.50 6.11
C ARG A 34 -17.29 14.40 6.19
N PHE A 35 -17.09 13.70 5.08
CA PHE A 35 -15.99 12.75 5.01
C PHE A 35 -15.29 12.79 3.67
N TYR A 36 -13.98 12.56 3.74
CA TYR A 36 -13.10 12.49 2.59
C TYR A 36 -12.50 11.11 2.51
N LEU A 37 -12.60 10.52 1.32
CA LEU A 37 -11.95 9.27 1.00
C LEU A 37 -10.55 9.59 0.46
N ARG A 38 -9.56 8.92 1.01
CA ARG A 38 -8.18 9.02 0.55
C ARG A 38 -7.80 7.77 -0.22
N THR A 39 -6.84 7.92 -1.12
CA THR A 39 -6.26 6.78 -1.82
C THR A 39 -5.61 5.81 -0.83
N PRO A 40 -5.48 4.52 -1.21
CA PRO A 40 -4.80 3.53 -0.39
C PRO A 40 -3.39 3.96 0.02
N THR A 41 -2.89 3.37 1.10
CA THR A 41 -1.55 3.70 1.60
C THR A 41 -0.48 3.37 0.56
N VAL A 42 0.60 4.15 0.54
CA VAL A 42 1.76 3.89 -0.35
C VAL A 42 2.31 2.48 -0.13
N VAL A 43 2.33 2.04 1.13
CA VAL A 43 2.71 0.68 1.53
C VAL A 43 1.86 -0.38 0.83
N TRP A 44 0.55 -0.16 0.71
CA TRP A 44 -0.35 -1.10 0.04
C TRP A 44 -0.04 -1.20 -1.45
N PHE A 45 0.19 -0.07 -2.13
CA PHE A 45 0.55 -0.03 -3.54
C PHE A 45 1.90 -0.71 -3.81
N ILE A 46 2.93 -0.33 -3.05
CA ILE A 46 4.28 -0.90 -3.16
C ILE A 46 4.23 -2.43 -3.03
N ARG A 47 3.50 -2.96 -2.05
CA ARG A 47 3.38 -4.41 -1.84
C ARG A 47 2.81 -5.14 -3.05
N ARG A 48 1.82 -4.53 -3.71
CA ARG A 48 1.13 -5.10 -4.88
C ARG A 48 1.99 -5.05 -6.13
N CYS A 49 2.70 -3.94 -6.36
CA CYS A 49 3.65 -3.79 -7.46
C CYS A 49 4.85 -4.72 -7.29
N ALA A 50 5.47 -4.74 -6.12
CA ALA A 50 6.60 -5.64 -5.83
C ALA A 50 6.20 -7.12 -5.74
N ARG A 51 4.90 -7.43 -5.61
CA ARG A 51 4.37 -8.79 -5.42
C ARG A 51 4.97 -9.53 -4.23
N VAL A 52 5.22 -8.82 -3.13
CA VAL A 52 5.83 -9.39 -1.92
C VAL A 52 4.79 -9.55 -0.79
N PRO A 53 4.73 -10.69 -0.08
CA PRO A 53 3.75 -10.88 0.99
C PRO A 53 4.11 -10.07 2.25
N MET A 54 5.40 -9.91 2.52
CA MET A 54 5.99 -9.25 3.68
C MET A 54 7.17 -8.39 3.24
N PHE A 55 7.40 -7.30 3.97
CA PHE A 55 8.58 -6.45 3.79
C PHE A 55 9.75 -6.96 4.60
N SER A 56 10.94 -6.45 4.28
CA SER A 56 12.15 -6.76 5.01
C SER A 56 12.13 -6.18 6.42
N SER A 57 12.43 -6.99 7.44
CA SER A 57 12.73 -6.49 8.79
C SER A 57 14.10 -5.79 8.86
N MET A 58 14.98 -6.07 7.89
CA MET A 58 16.33 -5.51 7.79
C MET A 58 16.53 -4.92 6.40
N ALA A 59 15.85 -3.81 6.12
CA ALA A 59 15.74 -3.21 4.79
C ALA A 59 17.09 -2.92 4.11
N LYS A 60 18.13 -2.58 4.88
CA LYS A 60 19.48 -2.31 4.35
C LYS A 60 20.26 -3.57 3.97
N HIS A 61 19.96 -4.72 4.58
CA HIS A 61 20.69 -5.97 4.38
C HIS A 61 19.96 -6.93 3.45
N ASN A 62 18.63 -7.00 3.57
CA ASN A 62 17.81 -7.97 2.87
C ASN A 62 16.84 -7.26 1.93
N THR A 63 17.11 -7.36 0.63
CA THR A 63 16.21 -6.89 -0.43
C THR A 63 15.17 -7.99 -0.73
N VAL A 64 13.89 -7.64 -0.57
CA VAL A 64 12.78 -8.60 -0.59
C VAL A 64 11.91 -8.46 -1.84
N GLY A 65 12.16 -7.44 -2.67
CA GLY A 65 11.54 -7.29 -3.98
C GLY A 65 12.08 -6.09 -4.75
N SER A 66 11.56 -5.90 -5.95
CA SER A 66 11.94 -4.79 -6.84
C SER A 66 10.73 -4.18 -7.53
N ILE A 67 10.81 -2.88 -7.83
CA ILE A 67 9.75 -2.10 -8.50
C ILE A 67 10.41 -1.20 -9.54
N THR A 68 9.73 -0.97 -10.65
CA THR A 68 10.17 -0.05 -11.71
C THR A 68 9.86 1.42 -11.40
N LEU A 69 10.65 2.33 -11.96
CA LEU A 69 10.35 3.78 -11.91
C LEU A 69 8.98 4.12 -12.53
N ALA A 70 8.55 3.38 -13.55
CA ALA A 70 7.23 3.54 -14.16
C ALA A 70 6.11 3.26 -13.16
N GLU A 71 6.18 2.14 -12.43
CA GLU A 71 5.21 1.80 -11.38
C GLU A 71 5.19 2.85 -10.27
N VAL A 72 6.36 3.33 -9.82
CA VAL A 72 6.45 4.43 -8.85
C VAL A 72 5.72 5.67 -9.35
N PHE A 73 5.87 6.02 -10.63
CA PHE A 73 5.20 7.16 -11.23
C PHE A 73 3.68 6.99 -11.29
N HIS A 74 3.19 5.79 -11.64
CA HIS A 74 1.75 5.50 -11.60
C HIS A 74 1.20 5.60 -10.18
N ILE A 75 1.91 5.09 -9.18
CA ILE A 75 1.52 5.24 -7.77
C ILE A 75 1.49 6.73 -7.39
N ALA A 76 2.50 7.51 -7.79
CA ALA A 76 2.57 8.94 -7.51
C ALA A 76 1.39 9.71 -8.11
N LYS A 77 1.00 9.40 -9.35
CA LYS A 77 -0.17 9.98 -10.02
C LYS A 77 -1.46 9.71 -9.23
N CYS A 78 -1.69 8.45 -8.84
CA CYS A 78 -2.85 8.10 -8.03
C CYS A 78 -2.82 8.84 -6.69
N LYS A 79 -1.66 8.83 -6.00
CA LYS A 79 -1.51 9.42 -4.67
C LYS A 79 -1.65 10.94 -4.66
N ARG A 80 -1.33 11.62 -5.77
CA ARG A 80 -1.45 13.09 -5.89
C ARG A 80 -2.88 13.59 -5.72
N MET A 81 -3.89 12.74 -5.95
CA MET A 81 -5.30 13.09 -5.72
C MET A 81 -5.64 13.29 -4.23
N ASP A 82 -4.77 12.86 -3.31
CA ASP A 82 -4.99 13.09 -1.89
C ASP A 82 -4.85 14.57 -1.53
N PRO A 83 -5.74 15.12 -0.68
CA PRO A 83 -5.65 16.51 -0.21
C PRO A 83 -4.26 16.95 0.26
N PRO A 84 -3.50 16.19 1.09
CA PRO A 84 -2.17 16.61 1.52
C PRO A 84 -1.08 16.63 0.43
N LEU A 85 -1.32 16.04 -0.74
CA LEU A 85 -0.31 15.87 -1.79
C LEU A 85 -0.64 16.65 -3.07
N ILE A 86 -1.80 17.31 -3.14
CA ILE A 86 -2.32 17.93 -4.36
C ILE A 86 -1.40 19.05 -4.91
N ASN A 87 -0.79 19.81 -4.01
CA ASN A 87 0.09 20.93 -4.31
C ASN A 87 1.57 20.52 -4.52
N LEU A 88 1.91 19.24 -4.30
CA LEU A 88 3.28 18.78 -4.47
C LEU A 88 3.56 18.42 -5.93
N SER A 89 4.79 18.68 -6.37
CA SER A 89 5.25 18.21 -7.66
C SER A 89 5.26 16.68 -7.72
N LEU A 90 4.94 16.10 -8.88
CA LEU A 90 5.02 14.65 -9.09
C LEU A 90 6.41 14.11 -8.75
N LYS A 91 7.48 14.86 -9.04
CA LYS A 91 8.86 14.50 -8.71
C LYS A 91 9.06 14.36 -7.19
N SER A 92 8.50 15.27 -6.40
CA SER A 92 8.56 15.21 -4.93
C SER A 92 7.83 13.98 -4.39
N ILE A 93 6.65 13.67 -4.93
CA ILE A 93 5.86 12.49 -4.54
C ILE A 93 6.61 11.20 -4.92
N CYS A 94 7.20 11.12 -6.11
CA CYS A 94 8.04 9.98 -6.52
C CYS A 94 9.22 9.79 -5.57
N LYS A 95 9.94 10.85 -5.20
CA LYS A 95 11.04 10.78 -4.22
C LYS A 95 10.58 10.23 -2.87
N TYR A 96 9.42 10.68 -2.38
CA TYR A 96 8.82 10.17 -1.15
C TYR A 96 8.50 8.67 -1.22
N ILE A 97 7.93 8.21 -2.34
CA ILE A 97 7.62 6.79 -2.57
C ILE A 97 8.92 5.97 -2.64
N ILE A 98 9.95 6.46 -3.34
CA ILE A 98 11.27 5.79 -3.41
C ILE A 98 11.89 5.65 -2.01
N GLY A 99 11.83 6.70 -1.19
CA GLY A 99 12.27 6.63 0.21
C GLY A 99 11.52 5.56 1.00
N THR A 100 10.22 5.42 0.76
CA THR A 100 9.39 4.38 1.38
C THR A 100 9.81 2.97 0.93
N CYS A 101 10.09 2.78 -0.37
CA CYS A 101 10.61 1.50 -0.89
C CYS A 101 11.93 1.11 -0.21
N ASN A 102 12.86 2.05 -0.08
CA ASN A 102 14.16 1.82 0.55
C ASN A 102 14.00 1.36 2.00
N SER A 103 13.11 1.98 2.77
CA SER A 103 12.81 1.59 4.16
C SER A 103 12.13 0.23 4.30
N MET A 104 11.59 -0.33 3.21
CA MET A 104 10.93 -1.64 3.17
C MET A 104 11.83 -2.76 2.61
N GLY A 105 13.04 -2.42 2.17
CA GLY A 105 13.95 -3.36 1.49
C GLY A 105 13.49 -3.68 0.06
N ILE A 106 12.87 -2.71 -0.62
CA ILE A 106 12.45 -2.85 -2.02
C ILE A 106 13.36 -2.00 -2.89
N ARG A 107 13.99 -2.64 -3.87
CA ARG A 107 14.90 -1.99 -4.82
C ARG A 107 14.10 -1.30 -5.92
N VAL A 108 14.41 -0.03 -6.19
CA VAL A 108 13.83 0.69 -7.33
C VAL A 108 14.80 0.63 -8.50
N CYS A 109 14.34 0.06 -9.62
CA CYS A 109 15.11 -0.09 -10.86
C CYS A 109 14.46 0.70 -12.00
N LYS A 110 15.23 1.04 -13.04
CA LYS A 110 14.67 1.62 -14.27
C LYS A 110 13.85 0.58 -15.03
N GLU A 111 14.44 -0.59 -15.21
CA GLU A 111 13.87 -1.76 -15.86
C GLU A 111 14.15 -3.00 -15.00
N LEU A 112 13.32 -4.04 -15.13
CA LEU A 112 13.45 -5.29 -14.39
C LEU A 112 13.85 -6.41 -15.35
N ASN A 113 14.91 -7.15 -15.00
CA ASN A 113 15.29 -8.36 -15.71
C ASN A 113 14.27 -9.46 -15.44
N ASP A 114 14.08 -10.38 -16.39
CA ASP A 114 13.06 -11.43 -16.26
C ASP A 114 13.36 -12.42 -15.13
N GLU A 115 14.63 -12.61 -14.78
CA GLU A 115 15.05 -13.37 -13.61
C GLU A 115 14.62 -12.71 -12.29
N GLU A 116 14.79 -11.39 -12.17
CA GLU A 116 14.37 -10.63 -10.99
C GLU A 116 12.84 -10.68 -10.84
N LYS A 117 12.10 -10.60 -11.96
CA LYS A 117 10.64 -10.73 -11.95
C LYS A 117 10.21 -12.09 -11.42
N LYS A 118 10.87 -13.17 -11.84
CA LYS A 118 10.55 -14.54 -11.40
C LYS A 118 10.89 -14.78 -9.93
N LYS A 119 12.02 -14.26 -9.46
CA LYS A 119 12.54 -14.48 -8.10
C LYS A 119 11.56 -14.09 -6.99
N TYR A 120 10.79 -13.02 -7.21
CA TYR A 120 9.84 -12.49 -6.21
C TYR A 120 8.39 -12.58 -6.66
N PHE A 121 8.09 -13.38 -7.69
CA PHE A 121 6.73 -13.47 -8.22
C PHE A 121 5.82 -14.24 -7.26
N VAL A 122 4.92 -13.50 -6.60
CA VAL A 122 3.75 -14.07 -5.93
C VAL A 122 2.50 -13.53 -6.58
N ASP A 123 1.53 -14.42 -6.81
CA ASP A 123 0.23 -14.02 -7.34
C ASP A 123 -0.45 -13.01 -6.40
N VAL A 124 -0.90 -11.90 -6.99
CA VAL A 124 -1.45 -10.75 -6.27
C VAL A 124 -2.63 -11.18 -5.40
N ASN A 125 -3.49 -12.06 -5.90
CA ASN A 125 -4.67 -12.49 -5.17
C ASN A 125 -4.35 -13.30 -3.90
N LYS A 126 -3.19 -13.98 -3.87
CA LYS A 126 -2.77 -14.83 -2.75
C LYS A 126 -1.99 -14.08 -1.67
N LEU A 127 -1.49 -12.87 -1.96
CA LEU A 127 -0.63 -12.10 -1.06
C LEU A 127 -1.21 -11.87 0.34
N ASP A 128 -2.52 -11.60 0.45
CA ASP A 128 -3.13 -11.32 1.75
C ASP A 128 -3.27 -12.56 2.62
N ASN A 129 -3.54 -13.71 2.02
CA ASN A 129 -3.61 -14.98 2.73
C ASN A 129 -2.22 -15.40 3.19
N ILE A 130 -1.22 -15.33 2.30
CA ILE A 130 0.17 -15.64 2.64
C ILE A 130 0.66 -14.73 3.79
N LYS A 131 0.32 -13.43 3.76
CA LYS A 131 0.65 -12.51 4.85
C LYS A 131 -0.01 -12.91 6.18
N LYS A 132 -1.27 -13.35 6.16
CA LYS A 132 -1.96 -13.86 7.35
C LYS A 132 -1.27 -15.11 7.88
N ASP A 133 -0.91 -16.04 7.01
CA ASP A 133 -0.25 -17.30 7.38
C ASP A 133 1.15 -17.09 7.96
N ILE A 134 1.91 -16.13 7.45
CA ILE A 134 3.21 -15.77 8.02
C ILE A 134 3.02 -15.17 9.42
N ARG A 135 2.01 -14.31 9.61
CA ARG A 135 1.73 -13.69 10.92
C ARG A 135 1.30 -14.72 11.97
N THR A 136 0.45 -15.68 11.60
CA THR A 136 0.01 -16.73 12.52
C THR A 136 1.17 -17.64 12.90
N ARG A 137 1.99 -18.09 11.93
CA ARG A 137 3.21 -18.86 12.17
C ARG A 137 4.18 -18.14 13.10
N ASN A 138 4.46 -16.86 12.86
CA ASN A 138 5.35 -16.07 13.71
C ASN A 138 4.80 -15.91 15.14
N LYS A 139 3.47 -15.79 15.30
CA LYS A 139 2.82 -15.73 16.61
C LYS A 139 2.92 -17.05 17.37
N GLN A 140 2.73 -18.18 16.68
CA GLN A 140 2.88 -19.52 17.26
C GLN A 140 4.32 -19.77 17.73
N GLN A 141 5.32 -19.46 16.90
CA GLN A 141 6.73 -19.58 17.26
C GLN A 141 7.14 -18.73 18.47
N LYS A 142 6.54 -17.55 18.65
CA LYS A 142 6.78 -16.71 19.83
C LYS A 142 6.15 -17.28 21.10
N ARG A 143 5.02 -17.98 20.97
CA ARG A 143 4.34 -18.62 22.11
C ARG A 143 5.05 -19.90 22.56
N SER A 144 5.63 -20.67 21.64
CA SER A 144 6.36 -21.89 21.98
C SER A 144 7.75 -21.63 22.57
N LYS A 145 8.29 -20.41 22.43
CA LYS A 145 9.58 -19.99 23.00
C LYS A 145 9.46 -19.33 24.37
N LYS A 146 8.23 -19.16 24.87
CA LYS A 146 7.92 -18.51 26.14
C LYS A 146 7.36 -19.54 27.10
#